data_AF-A0A1F6R540-F1
#
_entry.id   AF-A0A1F6R540-F1
#
_cell.length_a   1.000
_cell.length_b   1.000
_cell.length_c   1.000
_cell.angle_alpha   90.00
_cell.angle_beta   90.00
_cell.angle_gamma   90.00
#
_symmetry.space_group_name_H-M   'P 1'
#
loop_
_entity.id
_entity.type
_entity.pdbx_description
1 polymer ?
#
loop_
_entity_poly.entity_id
_entity_poly.type
_entity_poly.pdbx_seq_one_letter_code
_entity_poly.pdbx_strand_id
1 'polypeptide(L)' 'MVDKTHALNELPRPPQQEAQGASLTDKEIAEYQRLFKDEFGVELTKAQALEKGLRLVRLLKVVLGGYKKN' A
#
# COMPACT_ATOMS: atom_id res chain seq x y z
N MET A 1 -11.78 49.21 -12.48
CA MET A 1 -12.06 48.02 -11.66
C MET A 1 -12.31 46.85 -12.59
N VAL A 2 -11.35 45.93 -12.71
CA VAL A 2 -11.55 44.50 -12.97
C VAL A 2 -10.17 43.87 -12.76
N ASP A 3 -9.98 43.25 -11.59
CA ASP A 3 -8.75 42.55 -11.23
C ASP A 3 -8.59 41.34 -12.15
N LYS A 4 -7.47 41.30 -12.87
CA LYS A 4 -7.17 40.31 -13.89
C LYS A 4 -6.07 39.40 -13.35
N THR A 5 -6.36 38.65 -12.30
CA THR A 5 -5.36 37.78 -11.69
C THR A 5 -5.99 36.54 -11.07
N HIS A 6 -5.40 35.37 -11.38
CA HIS A 6 -5.69 34.03 -10.83
C HIS A 6 -6.72 33.15 -11.56
N ALA A 7 -6.49 32.89 -12.85
CA ALA A 7 -6.80 31.58 -13.43
C ALA A 7 -5.52 30.73 -13.41
N LEU A 8 -5.08 30.35 -12.22
CA LEU A 8 -3.89 29.52 -12.00
C LEU A 8 -4.30 28.05 -12.12
N ASN A 9 -4.30 27.55 -13.36
CA ASN A 9 -3.90 26.19 -13.73
C ASN A 9 -4.31 25.05 -12.76
N GLU A 10 -5.60 24.82 -12.58
CA GLU A 10 -6.08 23.63 -11.85
C GLU A 10 -6.23 22.47 -12.84
N LEU A 11 -5.14 21.73 -13.07
CA LEU A 11 -5.19 20.41 -13.71
C LEU A 11 -6.25 19.55 -13.00
N PRO A 12 -7.10 18.79 -13.74
CA PRO A 12 -8.04 17.87 -13.10
C PRO A 12 -7.24 16.91 -12.23
N ARG A 13 -7.58 16.86 -10.94
CA ARG A 13 -6.98 15.93 -9.98
C ARG A 13 -7.08 14.53 -10.60
N PRO A 14 -5.97 13.82 -10.86
CA PRO A 14 -6.05 12.44 -11.32
C PRO A 14 -6.91 11.64 -10.31
N PRO A 15 -7.69 10.65 -10.77
CA PRO A 15 -8.44 9.78 -9.87
C PRO A 15 -7.48 9.32 -8.79
N GLN A 16 -7.86 9.55 -7.54
CA GLN A 16 -7.00 9.48 -6.36
C GLN A 16 -5.97 8.36 -6.53
N GLN A 17 -4.73 8.74 -6.84
CA GLN A 17 -3.60 7.86 -6.61
C GLN A 17 -3.57 7.73 -5.10
N GLU A 18 -4.25 6.69 -4.61
CA GLU A 18 -4.24 6.26 -3.22
C GLU A 18 -2.82 6.40 -2.74
N ALA A 19 -2.66 7.19 -1.67
CA ALA A 19 -1.39 7.63 -1.14
C ALA A 19 -0.33 6.54 -1.31
N GLN A 20 0.77 6.88 -1.96
CA GLN A 20 1.92 5.99 -2.14
C GLN A 20 2.60 5.75 -0.77
N GLY A 21 1.92 4.97 0.05
CA GLY A 21 2.29 4.51 1.38
C GLY A 21 1.67 3.14 1.48
N ALA A 22 2.52 2.10 1.45
CA ALA A 22 2.14 0.70 1.30
C ALA A 22 0.84 0.38 2.08
N SER A 23 -0.25 0.18 1.35
CA SER A 23 -1.50 -0.37 1.84
C SER A 23 -1.74 -1.66 1.06
N LEU A 24 -2.24 -2.69 1.74
CA LEU A 24 -2.64 -3.94 1.09
C LEU A 24 -4.08 -3.82 0.63
N THR A 25 -4.37 -4.31 -0.56
CA THR A 25 -5.74 -4.48 -1.05
C THR A 25 -6.46 -5.55 -0.24
N ASP A 26 -7.80 -5.50 -0.21
CA ASP A 26 -8.60 -6.52 0.47
C ASP A 26 -8.32 -7.95 -0.02
N LYS A 27 -8.02 -8.08 -1.33
CA LYS A 27 -7.63 -9.36 -1.92
C LYS A 27 -6.31 -9.86 -1.36
N GLU A 28 -5.28 -9.02 -1.29
CA GLU A 28 -3.98 -9.38 -0.70
C GLU A 28 -4.11 -9.73 0.78
N ILE A 29 -4.97 -9.04 1.52
CA ILE A 29 -5.26 -9.35 2.92
C ILE A 29 -5.90 -10.75 3.04
N ALA A 30 -6.89 -11.05 2.21
CA ALA A 30 -7.56 -12.35 2.21
C ALA A 30 -6.62 -13.51 1.85
N GLU A 31 -5.77 -13.31 0.84
CA GLU A 31 -4.74 -14.30 0.46
C GLU A 31 -3.73 -14.51 1.60
N TYR A 32 -3.31 -13.44 2.29
CA TYR A 32 -2.41 -13.54 3.43
C TYR A 32 -3.03 -14.29 4.62
N GLN A 33 -4.32 -14.05 4.91
CA GLN A 33 -5.06 -14.79 5.93
C GLN A 33 -5.16 -16.27 5.58
N ARG A 34 -5.49 -16.59 4.32
CA ARG A 34 -5.58 -17.96 3.84
C ARG A 34 -4.24 -18.68 3.97
N LEU A 35 -3.14 -18.07 3.51
CA LEU A 35 -1.80 -18.64 3.62
C LEU A 35 -1.47 -18.99 5.08
N PHE A 36 -1.79 -18.10 6.03
CA PHE A 36 -1.52 -18.35 7.44
C PHE A 36 -2.34 -19.50 8.02
N LYS A 37 -3.57 -19.66 7.57
CA LYS A 37 -4.43 -20.78 7.95
C LYS A 37 -3.95 -22.09 7.36
N ASP A 38 -3.61 -22.10 6.08
CA ASP A 38 -3.23 -23.31 5.34
C ASP A 38 -1.86 -23.85 5.80
N GLU A 39 -0.88 -22.96 6.03
CA GLU A 39 0.50 -23.36 6.36
C GLU A 39 0.75 -23.52 7.86
N PHE A 40 0.07 -22.71 8.70
CA PHE A 40 0.34 -22.67 10.15
C PHE A 40 -0.88 -23.00 11.01
N GLY A 41 -2.06 -23.21 10.42
CA GLY A 41 -3.30 -23.44 11.17
C GLY A 41 -3.79 -22.24 11.97
N VAL A 42 -3.30 -21.03 11.68
CA VAL A 42 -3.62 -19.80 12.44
C VAL A 42 -4.59 -18.93 11.65
N GLU A 43 -5.76 -18.67 12.24
CA GLU A 43 -6.70 -17.69 11.70
C GLU A 43 -6.32 -16.29 12.17
N LEU A 44 -6.08 -15.39 11.20
CA LEU A 44 -5.79 -13.99 11.46
C LEU A 44 -7.04 -13.15 11.25
N THR A 45 -7.24 -12.14 12.08
CA THR A 45 -8.21 -11.07 11.78
C THR A 45 -7.69 -10.18 10.65
N LYS A 46 -8.59 -9.43 9.99
CA LYS A 46 -8.23 -8.50 8.91
C LYS A 46 -7.17 -7.48 9.35
N ALA A 47 -7.30 -6.95 10.57
CA ALA A 47 -6.34 -5.99 11.14
C ALA A 47 -4.96 -6.62 11.38
N GLN A 48 -4.91 -7.85 11.90
CA GLN A 48 -3.66 -8.57 12.10
C GLN A 48 -2.97 -8.91 10.77
N ALA A 49 -3.74 -9.32 9.76
CA ALA A 49 -3.23 -9.62 8.43
C ALA A 49 -2.69 -8.35 7.74
N LEU A 50 -3.37 -7.22 7.88
CA LEU A 50 -2.89 -5.94 7.39
C LEU A 50 -1.56 -5.54 8.05
N GLU A 51 -1.48 -5.56 9.38
CA GLU A 51 -0.26 -5.16 10.09
C GLU A 51 0.93 -6.07 9.74
N LYS A 52 0.72 -7.41 9.81
CA LYS A 52 1.76 -8.40 9.53
C LYS A 52 2.19 -8.37 8.07
N GLY A 53 1.23 -8.31 7.14
CA GLY A 53 1.50 -8.26 5.71
C GLY A 53 2.27 -6.99 5.31
N LEU A 54 1.92 -5.82 5.87
CA LEU A 54 2.67 -4.59 5.63
C LEU A 54 4.10 -4.66 6.14
N ARG A 55 4.31 -5.27 7.32
CA ARG A 55 5.65 -5.50 7.87
C ARG A 55 6.48 -6.39 6.95
N LEU A 56 5.87 -7.46 6.41
CA LEU A 56 6.52 -8.35 5.45
C LEU A 56 6.91 -7.62 4.17
N VAL A 57 6.00 -6.86 3.56
CA VAL A 57 6.28 -6.08 2.35
C VAL A 57 7.44 -5.10 2.58
N ARG A 58 7.47 -4.41 3.73
CA ARG A 58 8.59 -3.50 4.08
C ARG A 58 9.91 -4.25 4.19
N LEU A 59 9.93 -5.42 4.84
CA LEU A 59 11.12 -6.23 4.94
C LEU A 59 11.62 -6.69 3.56
N LEU A 60 10.71 -7.19 2.71
CA LEU A 60 11.04 -7.63 1.36
C LEU A 60 11.59 -6.47 0.52
N LYS A 61 11.05 -5.25 0.66
CA LYS A 61 11.63 -4.06 0.02
C LYS A 61 13.07 -3.79 0.44
N VAL A 62 13.41 -4.00 1.71
CA VAL A 62 14.79 -3.85 2.20
C VAL A 62 15.69 -4.97 1.65
N VAL A 63 15.24 -6.22 1.71
CA VAL A 63 16.02 -7.39 1.26
C VAL A 63 16.25 -7.36 -0.25
N LEU A 64 15.18 -7.18 -1.03
CA LEU A 64 15.22 -7.18 -2.50
C LEU A 64 15.73 -5.86 -3.08
N GLY A 65 15.37 -4.73 -2.46
CA GLY A 65 15.84 -3.40 -2.89
C GLY A 65 17.31 -3.16 -2.54
N GLY A 66 17.79 -3.72 -1.42
CA GLY A 66 19.21 -3.71 -1.05
C GLY A 66 20.11 -4.49 -2.02
N TYR A 67 19.54 -5.40 -2.82
CA TYR A 67 20.26 -6.14 -3.86
C TYR A 67 20.62 -5.29 -5.09
N LYS A 68 20.04 -4.09 -5.27
CA LYS A 68 20.40 -3.15 -6.35
C LYS A 68 21.56 -2.22 -5.94
N LYS A 69 22.56 -2.78 -5.27
CA LYS A 69 23.85 -2.15 -4.99
C LYS A 69 24.95 -3.21 -5.02
N ASN A 70 25.23 -3.70 -6.22
CA ASN A 70 26.55 -4.17 -6.68
C ASN A 70 26.52 -4.33 -8.20
#